data_AF-A0A7D6DIB8-F1
#
_entry.id   AF-A0A7D6DIB8-F1
#
_cell.length_a   1.000
_cell.length_b   1.000
_cell.length_c   1.000
_cell.angle_alpha   90.00
_cell.angle_beta   90.00
_cell.angle_gamma   90.00
#
_symmetry.space_group_name_H-M   'P 1'
#
loop_
_entity.id
_entity.type
_entity.pdbx_description
1 polymer ?
#
loop_
_entity_poly.entity_id
_entity_poly.type
_entity_poly.pdbx_seq_one_letter_code
_entity_poly.pdbx_strand_id
1 'polypeptide(L)'
;MNQFLWICDPVLYKSQFIRDIESKATIGANRINIRWMENSGFCDGLIQNGDYIGLTDKLPETCQSTPDIIFLPLDELSMTNSCYFYKSKANGSILNRFIDAIEKIY
;
A
#
# COMPACT_ATOMS: atom_id res chain seq x y z
N MET A 1 -22.86 -9.72 7.85
CA MET A 1 -22.01 -10.15 6.71
C MET A 1 -20.70 -9.41 6.85
N ASN A 2 -19.64 -10.12 7.29
CA ASN A 2 -18.33 -9.50 7.43
C ASN A 2 -17.81 -9.13 6.05
N GLN A 3 -17.69 -7.83 5.83
CA GLN A 3 -17.10 -7.28 4.61
C GLN A 3 -15.59 -7.43 4.79
N PHE A 4 -14.96 -8.39 4.09
CA PHE A 4 -13.50 -8.56 4.11
C PHE A 4 -12.85 -7.20 3.88
N LEU A 5 -12.04 -6.74 4.83
CA LEU A 5 -11.41 -5.42 4.73
C LEU A 5 -10.08 -5.56 4.01
N TRP A 6 -9.93 -4.80 2.93
CA TRP A 6 -8.71 -4.78 2.14
C TRP A 6 -7.84 -3.62 2.61
N ILE A 7 -6.59 -3.92 2.91
CA ILE A 7 -5.59 -2.95 3.37
C ILE A 7 -4.41 -2.95 2.41
N CYS A 8 -3.79 -1.78 2.20
CA CYS A 8 -2.79 -1.60 1.16
C CYS A 8 -1.64 -0.72 1.61
N ASP A 9 -0.41 -1.12 1.26
CA ASP A 9 0.79 -0.36 1.56
C ASP A 9 0.74 1.04 0.94
N PRO A 10 1.24 2.07 1.64
CA PRO A 10 1.22 3.45 1.13
C PRO A 10 1.82 3.60 -0.27
N VAL A 11 2.88 2.84 -0.55
CA VAL A 11 3.59 2.85 -1.83
C VAL A 11 2.70 2.34 -2.97
N LEU A 12 1.82 1.37 -2.68
CA LEU A 12 0.91 0.77 -3.65
C LEU A 12 -0.42 1.51 -3.75
N TYR A 13 -0.87 2.17 -2.68
CA TYR A 13 -2.24 2.70 -2.56
C TYR A 13 -2.66 3.62 -3.72
N LYS A 14 -1.74 4.40 -4.28
CA LYS A 14 -2.01 5.31 -5.42
C LYS A 14 -1.65 4.71 -6.79
N SER A 15 -1.23 3.46 -6.85
CA SER A 15 -0.88 2.81 -8.12
C SER A 15 -2.11 2.66 -9.03
N GLN A 16 -1.86 2.46 -10.32
CA GLN A 16 -2.94 2.15 -11.27
C GLN A 16 -3.59 0.81 -10.95
N PHE A 17 -2.83 -0.15 -10.44
CA PHE A 17 -3.32 -1.46 -10.03
C PHE A 17 -4.41 -1.38 -8.94
N ILE A 18 -4.19 -0.60 -7.88
CA ILE A 18 -5.19 -0.44 -6.82
C ILE A 18 -6.46 0.22 -7.36
N ARG A 19 -6.31 1.25 -8.21
CA ARG A 19 -7.46 1.89 -8.87
C ARG A 19 -8.22 0.92 -9.79
N ASP A 20 -7.51 0.05 -10.47
CA ASP A 20 -8.09 -1.00 -11.30
C ASP A 20 -8.86 -2.02 -10.46
N ILE A 21 -8.33 -2.43 -9.29
CA ILE A 21 -9.06 -3.30 -8.36
C ILE A 21 -10.32 -2.60 -7.84
N GLU A 22 -10.23 -1.37 -7.33
CA GLU A 22 -11.40 -0.66 -6.79
C GLU A 22 -12.50 -0.43 -7.82
N SER A 23 -12.14 -0.28 -9.11
CA SER A 23 -13.10 -0.07 -10.19
C SER A 23 -13.73 -1.37 -10.72
N LYS A 24 -12.97 -2.48 -10.74
CA LYS A 24 -13.40 -3.75 -11.34
C LYS A 24 -13.89 -4.77 -10.33
N ALA A 25 -13.34 -4.76 -9.12
CA ALA A 25 -13.60 -5.77 -8.12
C ALA A 25 -14.85 -5.44 -7.30
N THR A 26 -15.73 -6.42 -7.18
CA THR A 26 -16.96 -6.35 -6.39
C THR A 26 -17.08 -7.58 -5.52
N ILE A 27 -17.57 -7.41 -4.29
CA ILE A 27 -17.91 -8.51 -3.40
C ILE A 27 -19.44 -8.47 -3.24
N GLY A 28 -20.11 -9.38 -3.95
CA GLY A 28 -21.57 -9.35 -4.09
C GLY A 28 -22.01 -8.08 -4.83
N ALA A 29 -22.89 -7.29 -4.21
CA ALA A 29 -23.35 -6.01 -4.76
C ALA A 29 -22.47 -4.81 -4.38
N ASN A 30 -21.45 -5.00 -3.53
CA ASN A 30 -20.66 -3.90 -2.97
C ASN A 30 -19.31 -3.77 -3.68
N ARG A 31 -18.90 -2.52 -3.91
CA ARG A 31 -17.52 -2.21 -4.31
C ARG A 31 -16.57 -2.55 -3.17
N ILE A 32 -15.38 -3.02 -3.53
CA ILE A 32 -14.29 -3.19 -2.57
C ILE A 32 -13.82 -1.79 -2.13
N ASN A 33 -13.63 -1.61 -0.82
CA ASN A 33 -13.03 -0.41 -0.25
C ASN A 33 -11.65 -0.78 0.26
N ILE A 34 -10.62 -0.28 -0.42
CA ILE A 34 -9.22 -0.51 -0.04
C ILE A 34 -8.78 0.63 0.86
N ARG A 35 -8.29 0.31 2.06
CA ARG A 35 -7.78 1.29 3.01
C ARG A 35 -6.26 1.35 2.99
N TRP A 36 -5.74 2.56 3.04
CA TRP A 36 -4.30 2.77 3.24
C TRP A 36 -3.85 2.28 4.63
N MET A 37 -2.63 1.77 4.71
CA MET A 37 -1.99 1.38 5.99
C MET A 37 -1.09 2.52 6.46
N GLU A 38 -1.31 3.08 7.64
CA GLU A 38 -0.44 4.17 8.14
C GLU A 38 0.94 3.68 8.58
N ASN A 39 1.05 2.42 9.01
CA ASN A 39 2.30 1.81 9.45
C ASN A 39 2.30 0.32 9.11
N SER A 40 3.30 -0.15 8.37
CA SER A 40 3.43 -1.56 7.99
C SER A 40 3.54 -2.50 9.20
N GLY A 41 4.10 -2.05 10.33
CA GLY A 41 4.17 -2.84 11.57
C GLY A 41 2.83 -2.96 12.32
N PHE A 42 1.83 -2.13 11.99
CA PHE A 42 0.48 -2.23 12.57
C PHE A 42 -0.33 -3.37 11.93
N CYS A 43 0.05 -3.79 10.73
CA CYS A 43 -0.72 -4.70 9.91
C CYS A 43 -0.47 -6.16 10.26
N ASP A 44 0.68 -6.47 10.87
CA ASP A 44 1.01 -7.81 11.36
C ASP A 44 -0.07 -8.30 12.34
N GLY A 45 -0.43 -7.47 13.33
CA GLY A 45 -1.47 -7.82 14.31
C GLY A 45 -2.89 -7.84 13.74
N LEU A 46 -3.18 -7.04 12.71
CA LEU A 46 -4.50 -7.03 12.07
C LEU A 46 -4.71 -8.25 11.18
N ILE A 47 -3.76 -8.53 10.29
CA ILE A 47 -3.80 -9.67 9.37
C ILE A 47 -3.84 -10.99 10.14
N GLN A 48 -3.14 -11.09 11.27
CA GLN A 48 -3.13 -12.28 12.11
C GLN A 48 -4.45 -12.52 12.86
N ASN A 49 -5.17 -11.46 13.25
CA ASN A 49 -6.30 -11.56 14.18
C ASN A 49 -7.67 -11.31 13.53
N GLY A 50 -7.75 -11.13 12.21
CA GLY A 50 -9.03 -10.94 11.53
C GLY A 50 -9.03 -11.28 10.04
N ASP A 51 -10.21 -11.17 9.44
CA ASP A 51 -10.47 -11.48 8.03
C ASP A 51 -10.04 -10.32 7.10
N TYR A 52 -8.73 -10.08 7.00
CA TYR A 52 -8.14 -9.00 6.19
C TYR A 52 -7.39 -9.54 4.96
N ILE A 53 -7.42 -8.76 3.87
CA ILE A 53 -6.55 -8.95 2.71
C ILE A 53 -5.54 -7.82 2.66
N GLY A 54 -4.26 -8.14 2.80
CA GLY A 54 -3.15 -7.19 2.72
C GLY A 54 -2.52 -7.16 1.32
N LEU A 55 -2.34 -5.97 0.77
CA LEU A 55 -1.58 -5.73 -0.46
C LEU A 55 -0.27 -5.02 -0.12
N THR A 56 0.86 -5.67 -0.41
CA THR A 56 2.20 -5.19 -0.06
C THR A 56 3.16 -5.34 -1.23
N ASP A 57 4.13 -4.43 -1.35
CA ASP A 57 5.17 -4.44 -2.38
C ASP A 57 6.40 -5.25 -1.97
N LYS A 58 6.45 -5.71 -0.71
CA LYS A 58 7.55 -6.48 -0.14
C LYS A 58 7.04 -7.55 0.82
N LEU A 59 7.79 -8.64 0.95
CA LEU A 59 7.49 -9.64 1.97
C LEU A 59 7.79 -9.03 3.35
N PRO A 60 6.82 -8.88 4.27
CA PRO A 60 7.08 -8.35 5.60
C PRO A 60 7.98 -9.34 6.36
N GLU A 61 9.19 -8.91 6.72
CA GLU A 61 10.16 -9.75 7.43
C GLU A 61 9.58 -10.34 8.73
N THR A 62 8.72 -9.58 9.40
CA THR A 62 8.03 -9.94 10.64
C THR A 62 6.97 -11.02 10.48
N CYS A 63 6.42 -11.21 9.28
CA CYS A 63 5.35 -12.18 9.01
C CYS A 63 5.86 -13.52 8.46
N GLN A 64 7.16 -13.64 8.12
CA GLN A 64 7.74 -14.84 7.48
C GLN A 64 7.59 -16.12 8.31
N SER A 65 7.42 -16.00 9.63
CA SER A 65 7.31 -17.11 10.58
C SER A 65 5.89 -17.37 11.09
N THR A 66 4.87 -16.72 10.51
CA THR A 66 3.48 -16.89 10.97
C THR A 66 2.75 -17.96 10.16
N PRO A 67 2.44 -19.13 10.73
CA PRO A 67 1.86 -20.26 9.98
C PRO A 67 0.44 -19.99 9.46
N ASP A 68 -0.26 -18.99 10.02
CA ASP A 68 -1.65 -18.69 9.69
C ASP A 68 -1.82 -17.64 8.58
N ILE A 69 -0.71 -17.12 8.02
CA ILE A 69 -0.75 -16.14 6.92
C ILE A 69 -0.31 -16.81 5.62
N ILE A 70 -1.15 -16.68 4.59
CA ILE A 70 -0.84 -17.17 3.24
C ILE A 70 -0.39 -15.99 2.38
N PHE A 71 0.83 -16.07 1.84
CA PHE A 71 1.33 -15.13 0.86
C PHE A 71 1.05 -15.64 -0.55
N LEU A 72 0.29 -14.86 -1.31
CA LEU A 72 0.02 -15.13 -2.72
C LEU A 72 0.84 -14.16 -3.56
N PRO A 73 1.90 -14.62 -4.26
CA PRO A 73 2.58 -13.77 -5.21
C PRO A 73 1.60 -13.45 -6.34
N LEU A 74 1.38 -12.17 -6.58
CA LEU A 74 0.82 -11.74 -7.84
C LEU A 74 1.96 -11.84 -8.85
N ASP A 75 1.73 -12.51 -9.99
CA ASP A 75 2.70 -12.57 -11.10
C ASP A 75 3.24 -11.17 -11.42
N GLU A 76 4.40 -11.05 -12.08
CA GLU A 76 5.08 -9.78 -12.43
C GLU A 76 4.12 -8.78 -13.13
N LEU A 77 3.28 -8.13 -12.34
CA LEU A 77 2.55 -6.95 -12.71
C LEU A 77 3.67 -5.92 -12.81
N SER A 78 3.95 -5.46 -14.03
CA SER A 78 4.84 -4.33 -14.25
C SER A 78 4.20 -3.09 -13.61
N MET A 79 4.31 -3.00 -12.29
CA MET A 79 3.76 -1.92 -11.50
C MET A 79 4.82 -0.84 -11.41
N THR A 80 4.57 0.28 -12.09
CA THR A 80 5.36 1.48 -11.88
C THR A 80 4.96 2.08 -10.53
N ASN A 81 5.72 1.76 -9.49
CA ASN A 81 5.56 2.41 -8.19
C ASN A 81 6.09 3.83 -8.30
N SER A 82 5.20 4.81 -8.17
CA SER A 82 5.55 6.22 -8.17
C SER A 82 5.68 6.71 -6.74
N CYS A 83 6.88 7.07 -6.32
CA CYS A 83 7.10 7.80 -5.08
C CYS A 83 6.94 9.29 -5.33
N TYR A 84 6.14 9.97 -4.50
CA TYR A 84 5.88 11.40 -4.65
C TYR A 84 6.49 12.16 -3.47
N PHE A 85 7.30 13.16 -3.77
CA PHE A 85 7.75 14.12 -2.77
C PHE A 85 6.78 15.30 -2.71
N TYR A 86 6.29 15.61 -1.51
CA TYR A 86 5.47 16.80 -1.31
C TYR A 86 6.36 18.00 -0.98
N LYS A 87 6.44 18.97 -1.90
CA LYS A 87 7.06 20.27 -1.61
C LYS A 87 6.15 21.08 -0.70
N SER A 88 6.74 21.68 0.34
CA SER A 88 6.07 22.61 1.23
C SER A 88 5.63 23.86 0.48
N LYS A 89 4.50 24.44 0.89
CA LYS A 89 3.99 25.72 0.39
C LYS A 89 4.83 26.93 0.85
N ALA A 90 5.70 26.76 1.85
CA ALA A 90 6.53 27.85 2.36
C ALA A 90 7.74 28.11 1.44
N ASN A 91 7.81 29.34 0.91
CA ASN A 91 8.95 29.80 0.12
C ASN A 91 10.22 29.78 0.99
N GLY A 92 11.21 28.97 0.59
CA GLY A 92 12.48 28.82 1.32
C GLY A 92 12.57 27.65 2.29
N SER A 93 11.55 26.77 2.33
CA SER A 93 11.61 25.54 3.13
C SER A 93 12.88 24.73 2.84
N ILE A 94 13.59 24.32 3.90
CA ILE A 94 14.73 23.41 3.81
C ILE A 94 14.30 22.07 3.18
N LEU A 95 13.08 21.61 3.45
CA LEU A 95 12.50 20.43 2.81
C LEU A 95 12.46 20.57 1.29
N ASN A 96 12.10 21.75 0.77
CA ASN A 96 12.04 21.96 -0.69
C ASN A 96 13.45 21.90 -1.28
N ARG A 97 14.44 22.52 -0.63
CA ARG A 97 15.85 22.46 -1.06
C ARG A 97 16.40 21.03 -1.05
N PHE A 98 16.00 20.24 -0.06
CA PHE A 98 16.38 18.83 0.03
C PHE A 98 15.74 18.00 -1.09
N ILE A 99 14.44 18.19 -1.35
CA ILE A 99 13.75 17.56 -2.48
C ILE A 99 14.39 17.96 -3.81
N ASP A 100 14.68 19.26 -4.01
CA ASP A 100 15.36 19.77 -5.22
C ASP A 100 16.76 19.15 -5.42
N ALA A 101 17.44 18.74 -4.34
CA ALA A 101 18.72 18.06 -4.42
C ALA A 101 18.57 16.59 -4.83
N ILE A 102 17.57 15.90 -4.30
CA ILE A 102 17.25 14.51 -4.68
C ILE A 102 16.80 14.44 -6.15
N GLU A 103 15.94 15.37 -6.59
CA GLU A 103 15.46 15.47 -7.98
C GLU A 103 16.58 15.75 -9.00
N LYS A 104 17.79 16.14 -8.57
CA LYS A 104 18.94 16.32 -9.47
C LYS A 104 19.78 15.04 -9.62
N ILE A 105 19.61 14.08 -8.72
CA ILE A 105 20.39 12.84 -8.68
C ILE A 105 19.69 11.75 -9.50
N TYR A 106 18.37 11.81 -9.60
CA TYR A 106 17.51 10.89 -10.35
C TYR A 106 16.88 11.58 -11.56
#